data_AF-A0A6A6N4B7-F1
#
_entry.id   AF-A0A6A6N4B7-F1
#
_cell.length_a   1.000
_cell.length_b   1.000
_cell.length_c   1.000
_cell.angle_alpha   90.00
_cell.angle_beta   90.00
_cell.angle_gamma   90.00
#
_symmetry.space_group_name_H-M   'P 1'
#
loop_
_entity.id
_entity.type
_entity.pdbx_description
1 polymer ?
#
loop_
_entity_poly.entity_id
_entity_poly.type
_entity_poly.pdbx_seq_one_letter_code
_entity_poly.pdbx_strand_id
1 'polypeptide(L)'
;MGVCVGTFVAQNGNSTPTSVACLKKVSSNLSCMPNLNQIQAIFQAYSPRIYFHPDEEYLSSSVSWFFNNGALLYKKGEESNPVPVEPTGSNLLQGGSNDGEYWLDLPVDKKPKRESRKEIYKKLRIGEHVGDWEHLTLRISNFNGELWSVYFSQHSGGSWFNASELEFENGNKAVCYASLHGHAMYSKPGLVLQGSSRIGIRNDTSKSKIVLDTGARFSVVAAEYLGTAIIEPPWLNYLRKWGPTVSYDVSVFQKFVKSLPNEVFGEEGPTGPKLKRNWIGDEV
;
A
#
# COMPACT_ATOMS: atom_id res chain seq x y z
N MET A 1 -15.83 17.48 24.55
CA MET A 1 -15.22 16.32 23.88
C MET A 1 -16.34 15.39 23.48
N GLY A 2 -16.68 15.34 22.20
CA GLY A 2 -17.81 14.57 21.69
C GLY A 2 -17.34 13.62 20.60
N VAL A 3 -17.79 12.38 20.69
CA VAL A 3 -17.60 11.36 19.64
C VAL A 3 -18.57 11.68 18.50
N CYS A 4 -18.08 11.79 17.26
CA CYS A 4 -18.92 12.08 16.10
C CYS A 4 -19.88 10.90 15.79
N VAL A 5 -21.12 11.25 15.42
CA VAL A 5 -22.15 10.30 14.97
C VAL A 5 -21.65 9.63 13.69
N GLY A 6 -21.49 8.30 13.72
CA GLY A 6 -20.87 7.49 12.66
C GLY A 6 -19.88 6.43 13.16
N THR A 7 -19.55 6.42 14.46
CA THR A 7 -18.47 5.60 15.04
C THR A 7 -18.84 4.11 15.30
N PHE A 8 -20.02 3.63 14.88
CA PHE A 8 -20.35 2.21 14.96
C PHE A 8 -21.04 1.70 13.71
N VAL A 9 -20.46 0.68 13.08
CA VAL A 9 -21.15 -0.23 12.15
C VAL A 9 -21.07 -1.62 12.76
N ALA A 10 -22.23 -2.17 13.12
CA ALA A 10 -22.39 -3.59 13.39
C ALA A 10 -23.03 -4.20 12.14
N GLN A 11 -22.29 -5.05 11.44
CA GLN A 11 -22.79 -5.74 10.25
C GLN A 11 -23.03 -7.22 10.62
N ASN A 12 -24.29 -7.65 10.55
CA ASN A 12 -24.66 -9.05 10.70
C ASN A 12 -24.47 -9.76 9.34
N GLY A 13 -23.92 -10.97 9.36
CA GLY A 13 -23.28 -11.62 8.21
C GLY A 13 -24.10 -11.68 6.90
N ASN A 14 -23.51 -11.11 5.84
CA ASN A 14 -23.40 -11.67 4.50
C ASN A 14 -22.42 -10.80 3.70
N SER A 15 -21.24 -11.32 3.42
CA SER A 15 -20.08 -10.60 2.87
C SER A 15 -20.28 -10.24 1.39
N THR A 16 -20.83 -9.05 1.14
CA THR A 16 -20.64 -8.36 -0.14
C THR A 16 -19.22 -7.78 -0.19
N PRO A 17 -18.52 -7.80 -1.34
CA PRO A 17 -17.19 -7.22 -1.46
C PRO A 17 -17.23 -5.75 -1.04
N THR A 18 -16.48 -5.40 0.00
CA THR A 18 -16.42 -4.02 0.50
C THR A 18 -15.78 -3.14 -0.57
N SER A 19 -16.47 -2.09 -1.02
CA SER A 19 -15.89 -1.09 -1.90
C SER A 19 -14.78 -0.31 -1.15
N VAL A 20 -13.74 0.12 -1.85
CA VAL A 20 -12.59 0.84 -1.24
C VAL A 20 -13.12 2.14 -0.62
N ALA A 21 -13.11 2.24 0.71
CA ALA A 21 -13.86 3.28 1.41
C ALA A 21 -13.09 4.58 1.70
N CYS A 22 -11.84 4.73 1.22
CA CYS A 22 -11.26 6.05 0.97
C CYS A 22 -12.09 6.88 -0.05
N LEU A 23 -13.12 6.27 -0.66
CA LEU A 23 -14.10 6.91 -1.54
C LEU A 23 -15.53 6.97 -0.97
N LYS A 24 -15.78 6.49 0.27
CA LYS A 24 -17.12 6.57 0.87
C LYS A 24 -17.33 7.90 1.60
N LYS A 25 -17.94 8.84 0.89
CA LYS A 25 -18.46 10.07 1.48
C LYS A 25 -19.64 9.76 2.41
N VAL A 26 -19.62 10.37 3.61
CA VAL A 26 -20.69 10.30 4.64
C VAL A 26 -22.00 10.99 4.20
N SER A 27 -22.01 11.67 3.03
CA SER A 27 -23.22 12.25 2.43
C SER A 27 -23.33 11.94 0.94
N SER A 28 -24.50 11.44 0.53
CA SER A 28 -24.84 10.97 -0.81
C SER A 28 -24.97 12.06 -1.88
N ASN A 29 -24.46 13.27 -1.64
CA ASN A 29 -24.51 14.32 -2.64
C ASN A 29 -23.38 14.14 -3.68
N LEU A 30 -23.73 13.39 -4.74
CA LEU A 30 -22.87 13.12 -5.89
C LEU A 30 -22.64 14.36 -6.77
N SER A 31 -23.43 15.44 -6.63
CA SER A 31 -23.27 16.65 -7.46
C SER A 31 -21.92 17.33 -7.26
N CYS A 32 -21.25 17.06 -6.14
CA CYS A 32 -19.95 17.61 -5.80
C CYS A 32 -18.78 16.64 -6.06
N MET A 33 -19.03 15.50 -6.72
CA MET A 33 -17.97 14.54 -7.07
C MET A 33 -17.35 14.90 -8.42
N PRO A 34 -16.02 14.79 -8.59
CA PRO A 34 -15.36 15.18 -9.83
C PRO A 34 -15.68 14.21 -10.97
N ASN A 35 -15.95 14.73 -12.16
CA ASN A 35 -15.98 13.88 -13.36
C ASN A 35 -14.58 13.38 -13.74
N LEU A 36 -14.50 12.46 -14.72
CA LEU A 36 -13.22 11.86 -15.12
C LEU A 36 -12.17 12.89 -15.57
N ASN A 37 -12.57 13.94 -16.30
CA ASN A 37 -11.65 14.99 -16.74
C ASN A 37 -11.11 15.78 -15.53
N GLN A 38 -11.95 16.05 -14.53
CA GLN A 38 -11.54 16.71 -13.29
C GLN A 38 -10.58 15.83 -12.48
N ILE A 39 -10.83 14.52 -12.38
CA ILE A 39 -9.91 13.56 -11.76
C ILE A 39 -8.55 13.60 -12.47
N GLN A 40 -8.55 13.54 -13.80
CA GLN A 40 -7.32 13.60 -14.59
C GLN A 40 -6.55 14.91 -14.36
N ALA A 41 -7.25 16.06 -14.37
CA ALA A 41 -6.64 17.36 -14.11
C ALA A 41 -6.03 17.44 -12.70
N ILE A 42 -6.75 16.92 -11.70
CA ILE A 42 -6.26 16.80 -10.31
C ILE A 42 -4.99 15.97 -10.24
N PHE A 43 -4.97 14.78 -10.85
CA PHE A 43 -3.78 13.93 -10.86
C PHE A 43 -2.62 14.58 -11.58
N GLN A 44 -2.84 15.27 -12.69
CA GLN A 44 -1.77 15.99 -13.39
C GLN A 44 -1.18 17.11 -12.52
N ALA A 45 -2.04 17.87 -11.84
CA ALA A 45 -1.63 19.01 -11.02
C ALA A 45 -0.92 18.60 -9.71
N TYR A 46 -1.45 17.61 -8.99
CA TYR A 46 -1.09 17.37 -7.59
C TYR A 46 -0.42 16.03 -7.30
N SER A 47 -0.30 15.12 -8.28
CA SER A 47 0.34 13.80 -8.08
C SER A 47 1.71 13.93 -7.40
N PRO A 48 1.92 13.29 -6.24
CA PRO A 48 3.18 13.43 -5.50
C PRO A 48 4.40 12.91 -6.25
N ARG A 49 5.56 13.48 -5.91
CA ARG A 49 6.86 12.92 -6.27
C ARG A 49 7.43 12.19 -5.07
N ILE A 50 7.67 10.89 -5.22
CA ILE A 50 8.18 10.04 -4.14
C ILE A 50 9.67 9.80 -4.37
N TYR A 51 10.50 10.26 -3.44
CA TYR A 51 11.93 10.00 -3.39
C TYR A 51 12.20 8.75 -2.55
N PHE A 52 12.98 7.83 -3.12
CA PHE A 52 13.51 6.70 -2.39
C PHE A 52 14.88 7.05 -1.83
N HIS A 53 15.26 6.42 -0.72
CA HIS A 53 16.59 6.56 -0.14
C HIS A 53 17.67 6.19 -1.19
N PRO A 54 18.85 6.85 -1.22
CA PRO A 54 19.91 6.54 -2.20
C PRO A 54 20.41 5.09 -2.13
N ASP A 55 20.26 4.46 -0.96
CA ASP A 55 20.64 3.06 -0.71
C ASP A 55 19.45 2.09 -0.89
N GLU A 56 18.32 2.54 -1.44
CA GLU A 56 17.14 1.69 -1.63
C GLU A 56 17.37 0.66 -2.76
N GLU A 57 17.18 -0.60 -2.43
CA GLU A 57 17.31 -1.72 -3.37
C GLU A 57 15.94 -2.13 -3.95
N TYR A 58 14.86 -1.89 -3.19
CA TYR A 58 13.52 -2.35 -3.53
C TYR A 58 12.65 -1.18 -3.98
N LEU A 59 12.18 -1.22 -5.23
CA LEU A 59 11.37 -0.16 -5.82
C LEU A 59 9.95 -0.64 -6.12
N SER A 60 9.01 0.30 -6.19
CA SER A 60 7.63 0.01 -6.53
C SER A 60 7.50 -0.62 -7.93
N SER A 61 6.57 -1.56 -8.06
CA SER A 61 6.14 -2.10 -9.34
C SER A 61 4.62 -1.92 -9.51
N SER A 62 4.15 -1.95 -10.75
CA SER A 62 2.70 -1.99 -11.00
C SER A 62 2.19 -3.42 -10.87
N VAL A 63 0.92 -3.57 -10.48
CA VAL A 63 0.24 -4.88 -10.47
C VAL A 63 0.29 -5.55 -11.84
N SER A 64 0.08 -4.78 -12.91
CA SER A 64 0.18 -5.29 -14.27
C SER A 64 1.58 -5.79 -14.59
N TRP A 65 2.64 -5.13 -14.11
CA TRP A 65 3.99 -5.66 -14.26
C TRP A 65 4.14 -6.97 -13.50
N PHE A 66 3.70 -7.02 -12.24
CA PHE A 66 3.78 -8.23 -11.41
C PHE A 66 3.11 -9.43 -12.08
N PHE A 67 1.87 -9.30 -12.57
CA PHE A 67 1.16 -10.38 -13.26
C PHE A 67 1.84 -10.78 -14.58
N ASN A 68 2.26 -9.81 -15.39
CA ASN A 68 2.95 -10.09 -16.66
C ASN A 68 4.36 -10.67 -16.49
N ASN A 69 4.93 -10.65 -15.28
CA ASN A 69 6.22 -11.28 -14.97
C ASN A 69 6.04 -12.67 -14.32
N GLY A 70 4.90 -13.31 -14.59
CA GLY A 70 4.68 -14.72 -14.29
C GLY A 70 4.17 -14.98 -12.89
N ALA A 71 3.51 -14.02 -12.25
CA ALA A 71 2.92 -14.20 -10.92
C ALA A 71 2.09 -15.49 -10.85
N LEU A 72 2.21 -16.16 -9.71
CA LEU A 72 1.60 -17.44 -9.42
C LEU A 72 0.74 -17.33 -8.17
N LEU A 73 -0.43 -17.98 -8.18
CA LEU A 73 -1.28 -18.20 -7.03
C LEU A 73 -0.91 -19.54 -6.39
N TYR A 74 -0.38 -19.46 -5.17
CA TYR A 74 -0.04 -20.59 -4.35
C TYR A 74 -1.18 -20.93 -3.39
N LYS A 75 -1.25 -22.21 -3.03
CA LYS A 75 -2.15 -22.75 -2.02
C LYS A 75 -1.34 -23.60 -1.04
N LYS A 76 -1.62 -23.44 0.24
CA LYS A 76 -0.99 -24.19 1.32
C LYS A 76 -1.23 -25.69 1.15
N GLY A 77 -0.17 -26.49 1.26
CA GLY A 77 -0.21 -27.95 1.04
C GLY A 77 -0.19 -28.38 -0.43
N GLU A 78 -0.25 -27.44 -1.39
CA GLU A 78 -0.19 -27.70 -2.84
C GLU A 78 0.87 -26.81 -3.52
N GLU A 79 1.94 -26.42 -2.79
CA GLU A 79 2.93 -25.43 -3.26
C GLU A 79 3.73 -25.87 -4.49
N SER A 80 3.77 -27.17 -4.77
CA SER A 80 4.42 -27.75 -5.95
C SER A 80 3.61 -27.59 -7.25
N ASN A 81 2.34 -27.18 -7.16
CA ASN A 81 1.44 -26.99 -8.30
C ASN A 81 0.70 -25.64 -8.24
N PRO A 82 1.43 -24.52 -8.27
CA PRO A 82 0.80 -23.20 -8.23
C PRO A 82 0.10 -22.84 -9.56
N VAL A 83 -0.92 -22.01 -9.50
CA VAL A 83 -1.73 -21.62 -10.66
C VAL A 83 -1.22 -20.29 -11.24
N PRO A 84 -0.91 -20.20 -12.54
CA PRO A 84 -0.55 -18.92 -13.17
C PRO A 84 -1.65 -17.87 -13.04
N VAL A 85 -1.28 -16.64 -12.70
CA VAL A 85 -2.21 -15.51 -12.61
C VAL A 85 -2.38 -14.90 -14.00
N GLU A 86 -3.63 -14.68 -14.42
CA GLU A 86 -3.92 -14.01 -15.68
C GLU A 86 -3.42 -12.55 -15.67
N PRO A 87 -3.05 -11.94 -16.82
CA PRO A 87 -2.53 -10.58 -16.89
C PRO A 87 -3.40 -9.49 -16.23
N THR A 88 -4.71 -9.74 -16.08
CA THR A 88 -5.69 -8.85 -15.45
C THR A 88 -6.04 -9.25 -14.01
N GLY A 89 -5.55 -10.40 -13.55
CA GLY A 89 -5.94 -11.01 -12.28
C GLY A 89 -7.36 -11.58 -12.28
N SER A 90 -7.97 -11.79 -13.45
CA SER A 90 -9.38 -12.24 -13.56
C SER A 90 -9.64 -13.64 -12.99
N ASN A 91 -8.61 -14.48 -12.89
CA ASN A 91 -8.70 -15.82 -12.32
C ASN A 91 -8.39 -15.86 -10.80
N LEU A 92 -8.18 -14.70 -10.17
CA LEU A 92 -7.96 -14.63 -8.72
C LEU A 92 -9.26 -14.89 -7.96
N LEU A 93 -9.13 -15.52 -6.78
CA LEU A 93 -10.24 -15.69 -5.84
C LEU A 93 -10.81 -14.32 -5.44
N GLN A 94 -12.11 -14.14 -5.66
CA GLN A 94 -12.81 -12.89 -5.38
C GLN A 94 -13.47 -12.94 -3.99
N GLY A 95 -13.42 -11.84 -3.23
CA GLY A 95 -14.11 -11.72 -1.93
C GLY A 95 -13.55 -12.62 -0.82
N GLY A 96 -14.36 -12.87 0.22
CA GLY A 96 -13.98 -13.70 1.37
C GLY A 96 -13.13 -12.99 2.43
N SER A 97 -12.42 -13.76 3.26
CA SER A 97 -11.43 -13.26 4.22
C SER A 97 -10.08 -13.90 3.96
N ASN A 98 -9.01 -13.29 4.49
CA ASN A 98 -7.71 -13.94 4.52
C ASN A 98 -7.72 -15.08 5.55
N ASP A 99 -7.82 -16.32 5.09
CA ASP A 99 -7.76 -17.55 5.89
C ASP A 99 -6.33 -18.11 6.04
N GLY A 100 -5.34 -17.47 5.37
CA GLY A 100 -3.95 -17.90 5.38
C GLY A 100 -3.64 -19.07 4.45
N GLU A 101 -4.58 -19.47 3.60
CA GLU A 101 -4.43 -20.66 2.74
C GLU A 101 -3.88 -20.33 1.35
N TYR A 102 -3.96 -19.06 0.91
CA TYR A 102 -3.54 -18.65 -0.43
C TYR A 102 -2.64 -17.41 -0.38
N TRP A 103 -1.65 -17.38 -1.28
CA TRP A 103 -0.82 -16.21 -1.50
C TRP A 103 -0.37 -16.08 -2.95
N LEU A 104 -0.03 -14.86 -3.36
CA LEU A 104 0.62 -14.57 -4.64
C LEU A 104 2.13 -14.51 -4.47
N ASP A 105 2.87 -14.95 -5.48
CA ASP A 105 4.31 -14.72 -5.53
C ASP A 105 4.83 -14.78 -6.97
N LEU A 106 6.03 -14.27 -7.20
CA LEU A 106 6.75 -14.51 -8.44
C LEU A 106 7.33 -15.94 -8.47
N PRO A 107 7.53 -16.51 -9.66
CA PRO A 107 8.05 -17.85 -9.80
C PRO A 107 9.48 -17.94 -9.25
N VAL A 108 9.82 -19.08 -8.65
CA VAL A 108 11.21 -19.38 -8.27
C VAL A 108 11.95 -19.72 -9.56
N ASP A 109 12.56 -18.73 -10.21
CA ASP A 109 13.19 -18.96 -11.51
C ASP A 109 14.20 -20.12 -11.48
N LYS A 110 14.14 -20.97 -12.52
CA LYS A 110 15.20 -21.93 -12.87
C LYS A 110 16.34 -21.29 -13.68
N LYS A 111 16.27 -20.01 -14.10
CA LYS A 111 17.38 -19.26 -14.73
C LYS A 111 17.30 -17.74 -14.47
N PRO A 112 18.44 -17.04 -14.30
CA PRO A 112 18.47 -15.68 -13.78
C PRO A 112 18.35 -14.64 -14.89
N LYS A 113 17.32 -13.82 -14.85
CA LYS A 113 17.41 -12.44 -15.32
C LYS A 113 16.97 -11.57 -14.15
N ARG A 114 17.97 -11.17 -13.35
CA ARG A 114 17.89 -10.64 -11.98
C ARG A 114 17.93 -11.73 -10.92
N GLU A 115 18.46 -11.34 -9.77
CA GLU A 115 18.83 -12.18 -8.62
C GLU A 115 17.72 -13.18 -8.26
N SER A 116 18.09 -14.43 -7.95
CA SER A 116 17.10 -15.49 -7.74
C SER A 116 16.27 -15.24 -6.48
N ARG A 117 15.01 -15.71 -6.43
CA ARG A 117 14.13 -15.63 -5.23
C ARG A 117 14.82 -16.11 -3.95
N LYS A 118 15.66 -17.13 -4.05
CA LYS A 118 16.46 -17.65 -2.92
C LYS A 118 17.54 -16.68 -2.46
N GLU A 119 18.11 -15.89 -3.37
CA GLU A 119 19.09 -14.86 -3.04
C GLU A 119 18.40 -13.61 -2.47
N ILE A 120 17.23 -13.22 -2.99
CA ILE A 120 16.40 -12.15 -2.42
C ILE A 120 16.05 -12.46 -0.96
N TYR A 121 15.44 -13.62 -0.67
CA TYR A 121 15.09 -14.00 0.70
C TYR A 121 16.28 -14.26 1.62
N LYS A 122 17.47 -14.55 1.08
CA LYS A 122 18.69 -14.64 1.88
C LYS A 122 19.26 -13.27 2.25
N LYS A 123 18.94 -12.24 1.47
CA LYS A 123 19.32 -10.85 1.73
C LYS A 123 18.31 -10.13 2.60
N LEU A 124 17.06 -10.58 2.60
CA LEU A 124 16.03 -9.99 3.44
C LEU A 124 16.46 -10.01 4.90
N ARG A 125 16.51 -8.82 5.50
CA ARG A 125 16.82 -8.64 6.91
C ARG A 125 15.56 -8.76 7.73
N ILE A 126 15.72 -9.06 9.02
CA ILE A 126 14.62 -9.06 9.98
C ILE A 126 13.86 -7.72 9.90
N GLY A 127 12.56 -7.76 9.59
CA GLY A 127 11.72 -6.58 9.36
C GLY A 127 11.43 -6.25 7.89
N GLU A 128 12.02 -6.95 6.92
CA GLU A 128 11.74 -6.76 5.50
C GLU A 128 10.56 -7.65 5.03
N HIS A 129 9.78 -7.17 4.06
CA HIS A 129 8.58 -7.84 3.55
C HIS A 129 8.76 -8.23 2.09
N VAL A 130 8.12 -9.34 1.67
CA VAL A 130 8.12 -9.83 0.26
C VAL A 130 7.30 -8.91 -0.69
N GLY A 131 6.69 -7.87 -0.14
CA GLY A 131 6.00 -6.78 -0.84
C GLY A 131 5.29 -5.88 0.17
N ASP A 132 4.84 -4.70 -0.24
CA ASP A 132 3.90 -3.89 0.55
C ASP A 132 3.01 -3.03 -0.35
N TRP A 133 1.92 -2.52 0.22
CA TRP A 133 1.03 -1.51 -0.35
C TRP A 133 1.20 -0.18 0.38
N GLU A 134 1.82 0.79 -0.28
CA GLU A 134 1.94 2.15 0.23
C GLU A 134 0.92 3.10 -0.40
N HIS A 135 0.59 4.19 0.30
CA HIS A 135 -0.30 5.20 -0.23
C HIS A 135 -0.02 6.61 0.31
N LEU A 136 -0.42 7.60 -0.48
CA LEU A 136 -0.66 8.95 0.01
C LEU A 136 -2.11 9.31 -0.29
N THR A 137 -2.73 10.08 0.60
CA THR A 137 -4.08 10.59 0.38
C THR A 137 -4.06 12.10 0.27
N LEU A 138 -4.62 12.63 -0.82
CA LEU A 138 -4.72 14.06 -1.08
C LEU A 138 -6.15 14.52 -0.78
N ARG A 139 -6.31 15.54 0.05
CA ARG A 139 -7.59 16.24 0.25
C ARG A 139 -7.60 17.50 -0.58
N ILE A 140 -8.52 17.53 -1.55
CA ILE A 140 -8.68 18.63 -2.50
C ILE A 140 -10.05 19.25 -2.30
N SER A 141 -10.07 20.57 -2.24
CA SER A 141 -11.30 21.35 -2.18
C SER A 141 -12.11 21.17 -3.46
N ASN A 142 -13.34 20.71 -3.31
CA ASN A 142 -14.30 20.63 -4.40
C ASN A 142 -14.88 21.99 -4.82
N PHE A 143 -14.58 23.08 -4.10
CA PHE A 143 -15.05 24.43 -4.44
C PHE A 143 -14.08 25.18 -5.35
N ASN A 144 -12.78 25.12 -5.06
CA ASN A 144 -11.75 25.89 -5.77
C ASN A 144 -10.63 25.01 -6.36
N GLY A 145 -10.66 23.70 -6.15
CA GLY A 145 -9.67 22.77 -6.69
C GLY A 145 -8.32 22.78 -5.97
N GLU A 146 -8.19 23.51 -4.86
CA GLU A 146 -6.92 23.62 -4.13
C GLU A 146 -6.64 22.38 -3.28
N LEU A 147 -5.37 21.98 -3.23
CA LEU A 147 -4.87 20.98 -2.29
C LEU A 147 -4.85 21.57 -0.87
N TRP A 148 -5.52 20.91 0.06
CA TRP A 148 -5.60 21.33 1.47
C TRP A 148 -4.63 20.58 2.36
N SER A 149 -4.58 19.26 2.22
CA SER A 149 -3.73 18.43 3.05
C SER A 149 -3.34 17.14 2.36
N VAL A 150 -2.23 16.55 2.80
CA VAL A 150 -1.74 15.26 2.33
C VAL A 150 -1.51 14.35 3.53
N TYR A 151 -2.03 13.13 3.48
CA TYR A 151 -1.74 12.05 4.42
C TYR A 151 -0.55 11.24 3.91
N PHE A 152 0.40 11.00 4.79
CA PHE A 152 1.57 10.17 4.53
C PHE A 152 1.43 8.87 5.33
N SER A 153 1.28 7.73 4.64
CA SER A 153 1.15 6.43 5.30
C SER A 153 2.44 5.99 5.97
N GLN A 154 2.34 5.55 7.21
CA GLN A 154 3.46 5.08 8.01
C GLN A 154 3.06 3.79 8.71
N HIS A 155 3.46 2.67 8.13
CA HIS A 155 3.18 1.34 8.67
C HIS A 155 1.66 1.09 8.80
N SER A 156 1.14 1.02 10.02
CA SER A 156 -0.29 0.82 10.30
C SER A 156 -1.09 2.12 10.47
N GLY A 157 -0.44 3.28 10.38
CA GLY A 157 -1.02 4.62 10.57
C GLY A 157 -0.44 5.63 9.58
N GLY A 158 -0.27 6.87 10.02
CA GLY A 158 0.27 7.95 9.21
C GLY A 158 0.07 9.31 9.85
N SER A 159 0.30 10.37 9.07
CA SER A 159 0.14 11.74 9.55
C SER A 159 -0.38 12.65 8.43
N TRP A 160 -1.33 13.51 8.79
CA TRP A 160 -1.81 14.60 7.94
C TRP A 160 -0.93 15.83 8.08
N PHE A 161 -0.63 16.47 6.95
CA PHE A 161 0.03 17.77 6.90
C PHE A 161 -0.77 18.72 6.02
N ASN A 162 -0.88 19.99 6.42
CA ASN A 162 -1.47 20.99 5.54
C ASN A 162 -0.55 21.22 4.34
N ALA A 163 -1.14 21.55 3.19
CA ALA A 163 -0.39 21.84 1.98
C ALA A 163 0.66 22.94 2.21
N SER A 164 0.38 23.94 3.05
CA SER A 164 1.32 25.01 3.39
C SER A 164 2.58 24.56 4.15
N GLU A 165 2.59 23.33 4.69
CA GLU A 165 3.71 22.76 5.43
C GLU A 165 4.59 21.84 4.57
N LEU A 166 4.19 21.62 3.32
CA LEU A 166 4.83 20.65 2.42
C LEU A 166 5.81 21.32 1.46
N GLU A 167 6.81 20.53 1.07
CA GLU A 167 7.68 20.85 -0.05
C GLU A 167 6.99 20.46 -1.36
N PHE A 168 7.18 21.27 -2.40
CA PHE A 168 6.65 21.02 -3.74
C PHE A 168 7.75 21.09 -4.79
N GLU A 169 7.59 20.30 -5.85
CA GLU A 169 8.51 20.28 -6.98
C GLU A 169 7.75 20.11 -8.29
N ASN A 170 8.27 20.63 -9.40
CA ASN A 170 7.60 20.59 -10.72
C ASN A 170 6.15 21.15 -10.68
N GLY A 171 5.96 22.28 -10.00
CA GLY A 171 4.65 22.90 -9.82
C GLY A 171 4.03 22.49 -8.48
N ASN A 172 2.79 22.00 -8.50
CA ASN A 172 2.01 21.72 -7.29
C ASN A 172 2.13 20.27 -6.81
N LYS A 173 3.20 19.56 -7.17
CA LYS A 173 3.39 18.14 -6.78
C LYS A 173 4.13 18.07 -5.45
N ALA A 174 3.44 17.60 -4.43
CA ALA A 174 4.02 17.44 -3.09
C ALA A 174 5.20 16.45 -3.15
N VAL A 175 6.26 16.78 -2.44
CA VAL A 175 7.43 15.91 -2.28
C VAL A 175 7.17 14.97 -1.11
N CYS A 176 7.47 13.69 -1.33
CA CYS A 176 7.38 12.64 -0.35
C CYS A 176 8.69 11.86 -0.31
N TYR A 177 9.10 11.42 0.87
CA TYR A 177 10.28 10.61 1.09
C TYR A 177 9.87 9.26 1.67
N ALA A 178 10.16 8.18 0.94
CA ALA A 178 9.97 6.82 1.41
C ALA A 178 11.15 6.42 2.31
N SER A 179 10.87 5.79 3.46
CA SER A 179 11.92 5.29 4.33
C SER A 179 12.63 4.09 3.70
N LEU A 180 13.94 4.00 3.94
CA LEU A 180 14.78 2.90 3.49
C LEU A 180 14.21 1.56 3.98
N HIS A 181 14.01 0.62 3.06
CA HIS A 181 13.45 -0.73 3.24
C HIS A 181 11.97 -0.79 3.66
N GLY A 182 11.55 0.06 4.60
CA GLY A 182 10.19 0.05 5.15
C GLY A 182 9.16 0.83 4.35
N HIS A 183 9.59 1.71 3.43
CA HIS A 183 8.75 2.53 2.55
C HIS A 183 7.66 3.40 3.21
N ALA A 184 7.66 3.52 4.53
CA ALA A 184 6.83 4.48 5.23
C ALA A 184 7.12 5.90 4.70
N MET A 185 6.05 6.66 4.49
CA MET A 185 6.07 7.92 3.79
C MET A 185 6.24 9.08 4.78
N TYR A 186 7.12 10.03 4.43
CA TYR A 186 7.41 11.21 5.24
C TYR A 186 7.46 12.48 4.39
N SER A 187 7.04 13.60 4.98
CA SER A 187 7.05 14.92 4.33
C SER A 187 8.41 15.60 4.34
N LYS A 188 9.39 15.07 5.09
CA LYS A 188 10.74 15.61 5.22
C LYS A 188 11.78 14.47 5.19
N PRO A 189 12.98 14.73 4.66
CA PRO A 189 14.08 13.79 4.78
C PRO A 189 14.64 13.79 6.20
N GLY A 190 15.35 12.73 6.57
CA GLY A 190 15.99 12.55 7.86
C GLY A 190 15.58 11.25 8.55
N LEU A 191 15.92 11.17 9.84
CA LEU A 191 15.67 10.00 10.66
C LEU A 191 14.42 10.21 11.52
N VAL A 192 13.47 9.27 11.43
CA VAL A 192 12.35 9.16 12.36
C VAL A 192 12.44 7.85 13.14
N LEU A 193 12.49 7.95 14.46
CA LEU A 193 12.45 6.79 15.36
C LEU A 193 11.01 6.62 15.87
N GLN A 194 10.41 5.46 15.63
CA GLN A 194 9.05 5.14 16.06
C GLN A 194 9.07 3.97 17.05
N GLY A 195 8.42 4.11 18.21
CA GLY A 195 8.36 3.07 19.23
C GLY A 195 8.67 3.61 20.63
N SER A 196 9.16 2.74 21.49
CA SER A 196 9.54 3.09 22.87
C SER A 196 11.00 3.55 22.96
N SER A 197 11.38 4.17 24.08
CA SER A 197 12.75 4.66 24.32
C SER A 197 13.85 3.59 24.28
N ARG A 198 13.49 2.30 24.31
CA ARG A 198 14.44 1.17 24.28
C ARG A 198 14.36 0.33 23.00
N ILE A 199 13.19 0.27 22.36
CA ILE A 199 12.92 -0.57 21.20
C ILE A 199 11.94 0.15 20.27
N GLY A 200 12.30 0.24 18.99
CA GLY A 200 11.50 0.89 17.96
C GLY A 200 12.04 0.63 16.55
N ILE A 201 11.29 1.12 15.56
CA ILE A 201 11.62 1.10 14.15
C ILE A 201 12.41 2.37 13.80
N ARG A 202 13.47 2.20 13.02
CA ARG A 202 14.30 3.27 12.48
C ARG A 202 13.87 3.54 11.04
N ASN A 203 13.35 4.74 10.77
CA ASN A 203 12.94 5.15 9.42
C ASN A 203 13.90 6.23 8.91
N ASP A 204 14.89 5.81 8.12
CA ASP A 204 15.80 6.74 7.44
C ASP A 204 15.23 7.15 6.09
N THR A 205 15.11 8.45 5.85
CA THR A 205 14.64 9.02 4.59
C THR A 205 15.68 10.01 4.07
N SER A 206 15.84 10.08 2.75
CA SER A 206 16.78 11.01 2.14
C SER A 206 16.36 11.36 0.73
N LYS A 207 16.72 12.56 0.27
CA LYS A 207 16.53 12.96 -1.12
C LYS A 207 17.59 12.29 -1.98
N SER A 208 17.18 11.62 -3.05
CA SER A 208 18.09 10.96 -3.99
C SER A 208 17.73 11.29 -5.44
N LYS A 209 18.41 10.65 -6.40
CA LYS A 209 18.03 10.70 -7.82
C LYS A 209 16.97 9.64 -8.18
N ILE A 210 16.66 8.74 -7.26
CA ILE A 210 15.67 7.67 -7.42
C ILE A 210 14.32 8.25 -7.03
N VAL A 211 13.54 8.62 -8.04
CA VAL A 211 12.25 9.30 -7.87
C VAL A 211 11.18 8.61 -8.69
N LEU A 212 10.04 8.35 -8.05
CA LEU A 212 8.81 7.94 -8.70
C LEU A 212 7.92 9.17 -8.92
N ASP A 213 7.76 9.54 -10.19
CA ASP A 213 6.73 10.49 -10.61
C ASP A 213 5.39 9.76 -10.75
N THR A 214 4.54 9.86 -9.72
CA THR A 214 3.24 9.19 -9.70
C THR A 214 2.25 9.77 -10.72
N GLY A 215 2.53 10.98 -11.25
CA GLY A 215 1.72 11.63 -12.28
C GLY A 215 2.02 11.18 -13.70
N ALA A 216 3.21 10.61 -13.93
CA ALA A 216 3.64 10.19 -15.27
C ALA A 216 2.71 9.10 -15.84
N ARG A 217 2.29 8.14 -14.99
CA ARG A 217 1.37 7.06 -15.34
C ARG A 217 0.53 6.67 -14.12
N PHE A 218 -0.78 6.74 -14.25
CA PHE A 218 -1.73 6.29 -13.23
C PHE A 218 -2.93 5.59 -13.86
N SER A 219 -3.70 4.88 -13.04
CA SER A 219 -4.98 4.31 -13.40
C SER A 219 -6.01 4.69 -12.34
N VAL A 220 -7.18 5.11 -12.76
CA VAL A 220 -8.34 5.26 -11.86
C VAL A 220 -8.95 3.87 -11.70
N VAL A 221 -8.88 3.32 -10.50
CA VAL A 221 -9.32 1.93 -10.23
C VAL A 221 -10.62 1.86 -9.42
N ALA A 222 -11.05 2.98 -8.83
CA ALA A 222 -12.31 3.06 -8.09
C ALA A 222 -12.88 4.48 -8.18
N ALA A 223 -14.16 4.57 -8.58
CA ALA A 223 -14.98 5.78 -8.58
C ALA A 223 -16.44 5.37 -8.88
N GLU A 224 -17.12 4.70 -7.95
CA GLU A 224 -18.39 4.01 -8.26
C GLU A 224 -19.50 4.95 -8.76
N TYR A 225 -19.44 6.23 -8.37
CA TYR A 225 -20.36 7.27 -8.82
C TYR A 225 -20.26 7.60 -10.31
N LEU A 226 -19.19 7.18 -10.99
CA LEU A 226 -19.03 7.29 -12.45
C LEU A 226 -19.63 6.09 -13.21
N GLY A 227 -20.30 5.16 -12.51
CA GLY A 227 -20.96 4.01 -13.12
C GLY A 227 -19.98 3.12 -13.89
N THR A 228 -20.32 2.79 -15.13
CA THR A 228 -19.50 1.90 -15.98
C THR A 228 -18.28 2.57 -16.61
N ALA A 229 -18.07 3.88 -16.39
CA ALA A 229 -16.90 4.57 -16.92
C ALA A 229 -15.59 4.11 -16.26
N ILE A 230 -15.66 3.66 -15.00
CA ILE A 230 -14.54 3.08 -14.26
C ILE A 230 -14.93 1.66 -13.84
N ILE A 231 -14.18 0.67 -14.34
CA ILE A 231 -14.35 -0.73 -13.97
C ILE A 231 -13.28 -1.07 -12.94
N GLU A 232 -13.71 -1.46 -11.74
CA GLU A 232 -12.80 -1.91 -10.70
C GLU A 232 -12.06 -3.18 -11.16
N PRO A 233 -10.72 -3.21 -11.11
CA PRO A 233 -9.98 -4.39 -11.54
C PRO A 233 -10.17 -5.57 -10.57
N PRO A 234 -10.24 -6.82 -11.07
CA PRO A 234 -10.49 -8.02 -10.25
C PRO A 234 -9.49 -8.23 -9.11
N TRP A 235 -8.24 -7.81 -9.29
CA TRP A 235 -7.20 -7.99 -8.27
C TRP A 235 -7.44 -7.16 -7.00
N LEU A 236 -8.22 -6.07 -7.05
CA LEU A 236 -8.58 -5.33 -5.84
C LEU A 236 -9.43 -6.17 -4.89
N ASN A 237 -10.18 -7.15 -5.43
CA ASN A 237 -11.04 -8.06 -4.67
C ASN A 237 -10.31 -9.34 -4.24
N TYR A 238 -9.00 -9.46 -4.48
CA TYR A 238 -8.19 -10.52 -3.92
C TYR A 238 -7.78 -10.17 -2.49
N LEU A 239 -8.53 -10.69 -1.52
CA LEU A 239 -8.41 -10.35 -0.09
C LEU A 239 -7.40 -11.24 0.67
N ARG A 240 -6.46 -11.87 -0.03
CA ARG A 240 -5.47 -12.82 0.52
C ARG A 240 -4.07 -12.19 0.43
N LYS A 241 -3.03 -12.96 0.70
CA LYS A 241 -1.65 -12.48 0.86
C LYS A 241 -0.96 -12.21 -0.49
N TRP A 242 -0.26 -11.09 -0.60
CA TRP A 242 0.62 -10.72 -1.71
C TRP A 242 2.06 -11.01 -1.33
N GLY A 243 2.40 -12.29 -1.23
CA GLY A 243 3.69 -12.78 -0.77
C GLY A 243 3.51 -13.93 0.23
N PRO A 244 4.52 -14.81 0.37
CA PRO A 244 4.50 -15.90 1.34
C PRO A 244 4.59 -15.37 2.78
N THR A 245 4.36 -16.28 3.73
CA THR A 245 4.70 -16.09 5.15
C THR A 245 5.98 -16.88 5.44
N VAL A 246 6.99 -16.19 5.98
CA VAL A 246 8.26 -16.76 6.43
C VAL A 246 8.39 -16.45 7.93
N SER A 247 8.52 -17.47 8.76
CA SER A 247 8.70 -17.30 10.21
C SER A 247 10.16 -17.51 10.60
N TYR A 248 10.66 -16.64 11.48
CA TYR A 248 12.02 -16.75 12.01
C TYR A 248 12.03 -17.42 13.38
N ASP A 249 13.04 -18.27 13.63
CA ASP A 249 13.31 -18.77 14.99
C ASP A 249 14.04 -17.68 15.78
N VAL A 250 13.28 -16.93 16.58
CA VAL A 250 13.79 -15.86 17.46
C VAL A 250 14.08 -16.35 18.88
N SER A 251 14.25 -17.66 19.10
CA SER A 251 14.52 -18.25 20.42
C SER A 251 15.76 -17.68 21.12
N VAL A 252 16.66 -17.03 20.38
CA VAL A 252 17.84 -16.31 20.93
C VAL A 252 17.45 -15.04 21.71
N PHE A 253 16.28 -14.43 21.44
CA PHE A 253 15.81 -13.18 22.06
C PHE A 253 14.90 -13.38 23.29
N GLN A 254 14.96 -14.54 23.96
CA GLN A 254 14.05 -14.98 25.04
C GLN A 254 13.67 -13.91 26.09
N LYS A 255 14.53 -12.94 26.40
CA LYS A 255 14.25 -11.88 27.39
C LYS A 255 13.53 -10.64 26.84
N PHE A 256 13.47 -10.46 25.52
CA PHE A 256 12.94 -9.24 24.87
C PHE A 256 11.84 -9.50 23.83
N VAL A 257 11.48 -10.77 23.58
CA VAL A 257 10.46 -11.16 22.59
C VAL A 257 9.18 -10.33 22.72
N LYS A 258 8.61 -10.15 23.92
CA LYS A 258 7.33 -9.40 24.06
C LYS A 258 7.40 -7.90 23.76
N SER A 259 8.59 -7.35 23.61
CA SER A 259 8.82 -5.92 23.39
C SER A 259 9.33 -5.57 22.00
N LEU A 260 9.54 -6.57 21.14
CA LEU A 260 9.96 -6.36 19.75
C LEU A 260 8.74 -6.05 18.87
N PRO A 261 8.86 -5.16 17.87
CA PRO A 261 7.84 -4.93 16.86
C PRO A 261 7.45 -6.23 16.14
N ASN A 262 6.21 -6.32 15.65
CA ASN A 262 5.71 -7.54 15.00
C ASN A 262 6.51 -7.90 13.74
N GLU A 263 7.05 -6.88 13.10
CA GLU A 263 7.93 -6.91 11.94
C GLU A 263 9.20 -7.75 12.21
N VAL A 264 9.58 -7.94 13.48
CA VAL A 264 10.78 -8.71 13.88
C VAL A 264 10.53 -10.23 13.90
N PHE A 265 9.28 -10.70 13.95
CA PHE A 265 8.98 -12.13 14.15
C PHE A 265 8.82 -12.94 12.86
N GLY A 266 8.72 -12.29 11.71
CA GLY A 266 8.52 -12.97 10.45
C GLY A 266 8.20 -12.00 9.33
N GLU A 267 8.33 -12.50 8.12
CA GLU A 267 7.98 -11.79 6.90
C GLU A 267 6.62 -12.29 6.44
N GLU A 268 5.71 -11.37 6.20
CA GLU A 268 4.44 -11.70 5.57
C GLU A 268 4.21 -10.74 4.42
N GLY A 269 3.79 -11.28 3.26
CA GLY A 269 3.15 -10.45 2.25
C GLY A 269 1.95 -9.69 2.83
N PRO A 270 1.63 -8.48 2.35
CA PRO A 270 0.47 -7.76 2.81
C PRO A 270 -0.79 -8.48 2.34
N THR A 271 -1.91 -8.26 3.03
CA THR A 271 -3.21 -8.55 2.44
C THR A 271 -3.51 -7.56 1.32
N GLY A 272 -4.46 -7.92 0.45
CA GLY A 272 -4.93 -7.01 -0.60
C GLY A 272 -5.40 -5.64 -0.05
N PRO A 273 -5.36 -4.57 -0.85
CA PRO A 273 -5.48 -3.21 -0.33
C PRO A 273 -6.82 -2.91 0.35
N LYS A 274 -7.90 -3.60 -0.06
CA LYS A 274 -9.23 -3.54 0.56
C LYS A 274 -9.30 -4.05 1.99
N LEU A 275 -8.23 -4.65 2.53
CA LEU A 275 -8.15 -5.04 3.94
C LEU A 275 -7.29 -4.08 4.77
N LYS A 276 -6.65 -3.08 4.17
CA LYS A 276 -5.88 -2.06 4.90
C LYS A 276 -6.85 -1.06 5.53
N ARG A 277 -6.76 -0.89 6.86
CA ARG A 277 -7.71 -0.11 7.66
C ARG A 277 -7.82 1.35 7.19
N ASN A 278 -6.68 1.97 6.83
CA ASN A 278 -6.61 3.36 6.36
C ASN A 278 -7.03 3.52 4.89
N TRP A 279 -7.43 2.45 4.20
CA TRP A 279 -7.95 2.52 2.83
C TRP A 279 -9.49 2.42 2.78
N ILE A 280 -10.14 2.12 3.92
CA ILE A 280 -11.57 1.82 4.01
C ILE A 280 -12.31 2.89 4.87
N GLY A 281 -11.65 3.99 5.20
CA GLY A 281 -12.25 5.10 5.96
C GLY A 281 -11.46 6.38 5.78
N ASP A 282 -11.83 7.44 6.51
CA ASP A 282 -10.93 8.59 6.68
C ASP A 282 -9.67 8.12 7.37
N GLU A 283 -8.51 8.49 6.82
CA GLU A 283 -7.22 8.16 7.39
C GLU A 283 -7.09 8.80 8.78
N VAL A 284 -6.84 7.95 9.79
CA VAL A 284 -6.70 8.32 11.21
C VAL A 284 -5.23 8.45 11.57
#